data_AF-A0A2S9QQP0-F1
#
_entry.id   AF-A0A2S9QQP0-F1
#
_cell.length_a   1.000
_cell.length_b   1.000
_cell.length_c   1.000
_cell.angle_alpha   90.00
_cell.angle_beta   90.00
_cell.angle_gamma   90.00
#
_symmetry.space_group_name_H-M   'P 1'
#
loop_
_entity.id
_entity.type
_entity.pdbx_description
1 polymer ?
#
loop_
_entity_poly.entity_id
_entity_poly.type
_entity_poly.pdbx_seq_one_letter_code
_entity_poly.pdbx_strand_id
1 'polypeptide(L)'
;MKKSEVAKLLAIVSAFDHRRVAAEHVEAWAAVIGHLPFGDAEEAVRRHLQTSHEWLMPVHVVEGVAALRRERAWEPPVLTPEERQLCAAAGVPAEEFVERRDEPGWVDHLRGKWLGIEQ
;
A
#
# COMPACT_ATOMS: atom_id res chain seq x y z
N MET A 1 14.98 8.09 -10.67
CA MET A 1 14.67 9.45 -11.15
C MET A 1 15.94 10.27 -11.25
N LYS A 2 16.00 11.22 -12.20
CA LYS A 2 17.15 12.12 -12.41
C LYS A 2 17.15 13.25 -11.38
N LYS A 3 18.28 13.92 -11.20
CA LYS A 3 18.42 15.06 -10.26
C LYS A 3 17.42 16.19 -10.52
N SER A 4 17.08 16.46 -11.78
CA SER A 4 16.06 17.45 -12.14
C SER A 4 14.66 17.07 -11.64
N GLU A 5 14.34 15.78 -11.57
CA GLU A 5 13.10 15.27 -11.01
C GLU A 5 13.10 15.35 -9.47
N VAL A 6 14.25 15.07 -8.83
CA VAL A 6 14.43 15.28 -7.38
C VAL A 6 14.24 16.76 -7.00
N ALA A 7 14.79 17.68 -7.80
CA ALA A 7 14.59 19.11 -7.59
C ALA A 7 13.11 19.53 -7.69
N LYS A 8 12.36 18.97 -8.65
CA LYS A 8 10.91 19.17 -8.76
C LYS A 8 10.18 18.63 -7.53
N LEU A 9 10.52 17.43 -7.09
CA LEU A 9 9.92 16.82 -5.90
C LEU A 9 10.16 17.68 -4.65
N LEU A 10 11.39 18.15 -4.45
CA LEU A 10 11.73 19.05 -3.34
C LEU A 10 11.04 20.41 -3.43
N ALA A 11 10.80 20.93 -4.64
CA ALA A 11 10.02 22.14 -4.83
C ALA A 11 8.56 21.94 -4.38
N ILE A 12 7.95 20.80 -4.69
CA ILE A 12 6.60 20.44 -4.19
C ILE A 12 6.62 20.42 -2.66
N VAL A 13 7.56 19.70 -2.04
CA VAL A 13 7.65 19.61 -0.57
C VAL A 13 7.83 20.99 0.07
N SER A 14 8.69 21.84 -0.50
CA SER A 14 8.93 23.20 0.02
C SER A 14 7.72 24.12 -0.01
N ALA A 15 6.73 23.86 -0.87
CA ALA A 15 5.48 24.62 -0.87
C ALA A 15 4.61 24.34 0.36
N PHE A 16 4.82 23.21 1.06
CA PHE A 16 4.07 22.84 2.26
C PHE A 16 4.81 23.17 3.55
N ASP A 17 6.12 22.95 3.58
CA ASP A 17 6.90 23.04 4.83
C ASP A 17 7.92 24.19 4.86
N HIS A 18 7.93 25.01 3.80
CA HIS A 18 8.77 26.19 3.66
C HIS A 18 10.28 25.93 3.75
N ARG A 19 10.75 24.69 3.49
CA ARG A 19 12.18 24.42 3.40
C ARG A 19 12.83 25.20 2.27
N ARG A 20 14.05 25.70 2.50
CA ARG A 20 14.87 26.29 1.44
C ARG A 20 15.58 25.19 0.68
N VAL A 21 15.33 25.07 -0.62
CA VAL A 21 15.97 24.06 -1.48
C VAL A 21 17.20 24.67 -2.15
N ALA A 22 18.34 24.03 -1.96
CA ALA A 22 19.62 24.37 -2.58
C ALA A 22 20.16 23.15 -3.34
N ALA A 23 21.22 23.34 -4.14
CA ALA A 23 21.79 22.27 -4.97
C ALA A 23 22.25 21.08 -4.11
N GLU A 24 22.84 21.35 -2.95
CA GLU A 24 23.33 20.35 -2.00
C GLU A 24 22.18 19.48 -1.45
N HIS A 25 20.99 20.07 -1.26
CA HIS A 25 19.80 19.32 -0.86
C HIS A 25 19.35 18.34 -1.95
N VAL A 26 19.38 18.79 -3.21
CA VAL A 26 19.05 17.93 -4.36
C VAL A 26 20.05 16.78 -4.49
N GLU A 27 21.34 17.05 -4.32
CA GLU A 27 22.40 16.03 -4.32
C GLU A 27 22.19 15.00 -3.21
N ALA A 28 21.97 15.47 -1.98
CA ALA A 28 21.75 14.61 -0.82
C ALA A 28 20.50 13.73 -0.99
N TRP A 29 19.40 14.30 -1.49
CA TRP A 29 18.18 13.54 -1.75
C TRP A 29 18.36 12.57 -2.92
N ALA A 30 19.01 12.99 -4.00
CA ALA A 30 19.27 12.11 -5.15
C ALA A 30 20.12 10.89 -4.77
N ALA A 31 21.05 11.02 -3.83
CA ALA A 31 21.82 9.90 -3.31
C ALA A 31 20.94 8.85 -2.60
N VAL A 32 19.85 9.26 -1.96
CA VAL A 32 18.94 8.35 -1.22
C VAL A 32 17.82 7.82 -2.11
N ILE A 33 17.11 8.70 -2.82
CA ILE A 33 15.87 8.35 -3.55
C ILE A 33 16.01 8.38 -5.06
N GLY A 34 17.20 8.67 -5.60
CA GLY A 34 17.45 8.74 -7.05
C GLY A 34 17.22 7.42 -7.79
N HIS A 35 17.22 6.29 -7.11
CA HIS A 35 16.91 4.98 -7.68
C HIS A 35 15.40 4.72 -7.85
N LEU A 36 14.53 5.55 -7.25
CA LEU A 36 13.07 5.39 -7.32
C LEU A 36 12.47 5.97 -8.62
N PRO A 37 11.36 5.42 -9.13
CA PRO A 37 10.58 6.05 -10.20
C PRO A 37 9.99 7.38 -9.72
N PHE A 38 9.99 8.41 -10.57
CA PHE A 38 9.49 9.75 -10.18
C PHE A 38 8.02 9.73 -9.79
N GLY A 39 7.15 9.10 -10.60
CA GLY A 39 5.71 9.05 -10.32
C GLY A 39 5.37 8.35 -9.00
N ASP A 40 6.12 7.30 -8.63
CA ASP A 40 5.92 6.64 -7.33
C ASP A 40 6.38 7.54 -6.18
N ALA A 41 7.51 8.24 -6.34
CA ALA A 41 8.02 9.16 -5.33
C ALA A 41 7.09 10.37 -5.12
N GLU A 42 6.52 10.91 -6.20
CA GLU A 42 5.54 11.99 -6.16
C GLU A 42 4.25 11.56 -5.45
N GLU A 43 3.73 10.38 -5.78
CA GLU A 43 2.55 9.82 -5.12
C GLU A 43 2.82 9.56 -3.63
N ALA A 44 4.00 9.03 -3.28
CA ALA A 44 4.40 8.84 -1.88
C ALA A 44 4.44 10.16 -1.10
N VAL A 45 4.99 11.23 -1.71
CA VAL A 45 4.97 12.58 -1.11
C VAL A 45 3.54 13.08 -0.92
N ARG A 46 2.69 12.95 -1.95
CA ARG A 46 1.28 13.37 -1.89
C ARG A 46 0.54 12.67 -0.76
N ARG A 47 0.71 11.35 -0.62
CA ARG A 47 0.09 10.57 0.46
C ARG A 47 0.57 11.01 1.83
N HIS A 48 1.89 11.19 2.02
CA HIS A 48 2.44 11.66 3.30
C HIS A 48 1.83 13.01 3.71
N LEU A 49 1.75 13.96 2.78
CA LEU A 49 1.18 15.29 3.05
C LEU A 49 -0.34 15.26 3.32
N GLN A 50 -1.05 14.20 2.92
CA GLN A 50 -2.47 14.02 3.20
C GLN A 50 -2.74 13.38 4.56
N THR A 51 -1.85 12.51 5.03
CA THR A 51 -2.11 11.64 6.19
C THR A 51 -1.22 11.92 7.39
N SER A 52 -0.14 12.70 7.21
CA SER A 52 0.84 12.99 8.25
C SER A 52 1.09 14.49 8.38
N HIS A 53 1.36 14.91 9.62
CA HIS A 53 1.82 16.26 9.96
C HIS A 53 3.34 16.31 10.18
N GLU A 54 4.02 15.16 10.08
CA GLU A 54 5.46 15.07 10.31
C GLU A 54 6.26 15.70 9.17
N TRP A 55 7.40 16.28 9.53
CA TRP A 55 8.34 16.83 8.56
C TRP A 55 8.81 15.76 7.57
N LEU A 56 8.58 15.99 6.27
CA LEU A 56 8.82 14.98 5.24
C LEU A 56 10.31 14.76 4.97
N MET A 57 10.81 13.56 5.26
CA MET A 57 12.19 13.14 5.06
C MET A 57 12.32 12.12 3.91
N PRO A 58 13.53 11.90 3.35
CA PRO A 58 13.72 10.91 2.29
C PRO A 58 13.23 9.50 2.64
N VAL A 59 13.33 9.10 3.91
CA VAL A 59 12.86 7.79 4.39
C VAL A 59 11.36 7.59 4.17
N HIS A 60 10.55 8.63 4.38
CA HIS A 60 9.09 8.56 4.16
C HIS A 60 8.77 8.33 2.68
N VAL A 61 9.59 8.86 1.76
CA VAL A 61 9.43 8.60 0.32
C VAL A 61 9.78 7.15 0.00
N VAL A 62 10.86 6.61 0.57
CA VAL A 62 11.25 5.20 0.40
C VAL A 62 10.14 4.27 0.90
N GLU A 63 9.64 4.52 2.11
CA GLU A 63 8.57 3.74 2.74
C GLU A 63 7.27 3.83 1.94
N GLY A 64 6.89 5.04 1.50
CA GLY A 64 5.70 5.25 0.69
C GLY A 64 5.77 4.53 -0.66
N VAL A 65 6.93 4.56 -1.34
CA VAL A 65 7.12 3.80 -2.58
C VAL A 65 7.09 2.30 -2.34
N ALA A 66 7.66 1.82 -1.22
CA ALA A 66 7.56 0.41 -0.85
C ALA A 66 6.10 -0.01 -0.56
N ALA A 67 5.30 0.85 0.06
CA ALA A 67 3.87 0.62 0.25
C ALA A 67 3.11 0.57 -1.08
N LEU A 68 3.34 1.54 -1.98
CA LEU A 68 2.76 1.55 -3.33
C LEU A 68 3.07 0.28 -4.12
N ARG A 69 4.30 -0.22 -4.01
CA ARG A 69 4.69 -1.48 -4.66
C ARG A 69 3.98 -2.67 -4.05
N ARG A 70 3.84 -2.73 -2.73
CA ARG A 70 3.07 -3.77 -2.05
C ARG A 70 1.60 -3.75 -2.44
N GLU A 71 0.99 -2.57 -2.52
CA GLU A 71 -0.40 -2.40 -2.99
C GLU A 71 -0.59 -2.87 -4.42
N ARG A 72 0.36 -2.59 -5.32
CA ARG A 72 0.30 -3.06 -6.72
C ARG A 72 0.59 -4.55 -6.88
N ALA A 73 1.48 -5.09 -6.04
CA ALA A 73 1.80 -6.50 -6.00
C ALA A 73 0.79 -7.32 -5.18
N TRP A 74 -0.15 -6.65 -4.51
CA TRP A 74 -1.23 -7.31 -3.81
C TRP A 74 -2.15 -7.95 -4.84
N GLU A 75 -2.09 -9.28 -4.90
CA GLU A 75 -3.07 -10.09 -5.61
C GLU A 75 -4.06 -10.64 -4.57
N PRO A 76 -5.38 -10.47 -4.79
CA PRO A 76 -6.35 -11.14 -3.94
C PRO A 76 -6.09 -12.65 -4.03
N PRO A 77 -5.97 -13.36 -2.90
CA PRO A 77 -5.63 -14.75 -2.95
C PRO A 77 -6.73 -15.55 -3.64
N VAL A 78 -6.29 -16.44 -4.52
CA VAL A 78 -7.18 -17.21 -5.38
C VAL A 78 -7.94 -18.23 -4.54
N LEU A 79 -9.26 -18.08 -4.48
CA LEU A 79 -10.14 -19.12 -3.94
C LEU A 79 -10.11 -20.36 -4.86
N THR A 80 -10.08 -21.55 -4.27
CA THR A 80 -10.37 -22.79 -4.97
C THR A 80 -11.85 -22.83 -5.43
N PRO A 81 -12.22 -23.72 -6.37
CA PRO A 81 -13.63 -23.89 -6.76
C PRO A 81 -14.56 -24.21 -5.58
N GLU A 82 -14.10 -25.01 -4.62
CA GLU A 82 -14.86 -25.40 -3.43
C GLU A 82 -15.05 -24.20 -2.48
N GLU A 83 -14.00 -23.44 -2.22
CA GLU A 83 -14.10 -22.23 -1.39
C GLU A 83 -15.01 -21.18 -2.02
N ARG A 84 -15.01 -21.04 -3.35
CA ARG A 84 -15.97 -20.16 -4.06
C ARG A 84 -17.42 -20.60 -3.83
N GLN A 85 -17.69 -21.89 -3.90
CA GLN A 85 -19.03 -22.43 -3.65
C GLN A 85 -19.45 -22.22 -2.20
N LEU A 86 -18.54 -22.45 -1.26
CA LEU A 86 -18.78 -22.26 0.17
C LEU A 86 -19.07 -20.78 0.48
N CYS A 87 -18.26 -19.85 -0.03
CA CYS A 87 -18.48 -18.40 0.13
C CYS A 87 -19.83 -17.98 -0.44
N ALA A 88 -20.15 -18.42 -1.65
CA ALA A 88 -21.42 -18.09 -2.32
C ALA A 88 -22.63 -18.66 -1.56
N ALA A 89 -22.55 -19.88 -1.04
CA ALA A 89 -23.62 -20.51 -0.27
C ALA A 89 -23.83 -19.84 1.10
N ALA A 90 -22.75 -19.42 1.76
CA ALA A 90 -22.81 -18.75 3.05
C ALA A 90 -23.07 -17.24 2.96
N GLY A 91 -23.05 -16.65 1.76
CA GLY A 91 -23.17 -15.21 1.55
C GLY A 91 -21.97 -14.40 2.06
N VAL A 92 -20.80 -15.04 2.17
CA VAL A 92 -19.58 -14.41 2.68
C VAL A 92 -18.76 -13.85 1.50
N PRO A 93 -18.35 -12.56 1.54
CA PRO A 93 -17.45 -12.00 0.54
C PRO A 93 -16.11 -12.76 0.48
N ALA A 94 -15.53 -12.87 -0.71
CA ALA A 94 -14.26 -13.56 -0.91
C ALA A 94 -13.12 -12.98 -0.05
N GLU A 95 -13.11 -11.66 0.17
CA GLU A 95 -12.14 -10.96 1.01
C GLU A 95 -12.23 -11.40 2.46
N GLU A 96 -13.43 -11.43 3.04
CA GLU A 96 -13.66 -11.90 4.41
C GLU A 96 -13.26 -13.37 4.57
N PHE A 97 -13.57 -14.20 3.56
CA PHE A 97 -13.16 -15.61 3.58
C PHE A 97 -11.65 -15.79 3.57
N VAL A 98 -10.97 -15.05 2.71
CA VAL A 98 -9.52 -15.07 2.62
C VAL A 98 -8.84 -14.71 3.95
N GLU A 99 -9.36 -13.70 4.64
CA GLU A 99 -8.79 -13.23 5.91
C GLU A 99 -8.90 -14.28 7.02
N ARG A 100 -9.93 -15.14 6.95
CA ARG A 100 -10.32 -16.04 8.03
C ARG A 100 -10.24 -17.53 7.67
N ARG A 101 -9.86 -17.88 6.44
CA ARG A 101 -9.79 -19.28 5.98
C ARG A 101 -8.85 -20.16 6.80
N ASP A 102 -7.86 -19.54 7.45
CA ASP A 102 -6.91 -20.23 8.32
C ASP A 102 -7.44 -20.42 9.76
N GLU A 103 -8.66 -19.96 10.06
CA GLU A 103 -9.39 -20.20 11.31
C GLU A 103 -10.27 -21.47 11.17
N PRO A 104 -9.84 -22.64 11.69
CA PRO A 104 -10.53 -23.91 11.41
C PRO A 104 -11.98 -23.92 11.89
N GLY A 105 -12.23 -23.37 13.10
CA GLY A 105 -13.58 -23.32 13.67
C GLY A 105 -14.54 -22.40 12.92
N TRP A 106 -14.03 -21.38 12.21
CA TRP A 106 -14.87 -20.51 11.39
C TRP A 106 -15.22 -21.18 10.06
N VAL A 107 -14.26 -21.83 9.41
CA VAL A 107 -14.51 -22.60 8.18
C VAL A 107 -15.46 -23.77 8.44
N ASP A 108 -15.32 -24.45 9.58
CA ASP A 108 -16.21 -25.54 9.97
C ASP A 108 -17.64 -25.05 10.23
N HIS A 109 -17.81 -23.87 10.85
CA HIS A 109 -19.12 -23.23 11.00
C HIS A 109 -19.77 -22.92 9.64
N LEU A 110 -19.00 -22.37 8.69
CA LEU A 110 -19.52 -22.11 7.34
C LEU A 110 -19.93 -23.40 6.61
N ARG A 111 -19.15 -24.46 6.75
CA ARG A 111 -19.50 -25.78 6.20
C ARG A 111 -20.74 -26.36 6.89
N GLY A 112 -20.88 -26.18 8.19
CA GLY A 112 -22.06 -26.59 8.97
C GLY A 112 -23.34 -25.91 8.49
N LYS A 113 -23.28 -24.59 8.23
CA LYS A 113 -24.37 -23.84 7.58
C LYS A 113 -24.68 -24.33 6.18
N TRP A 114 -23.65 -24.56 5.35
CA TRP A 114 -23.83 -25.05 3.99
C TRP A 114 -24.47 -26.44 3.92
N LEU A 115 -24.07 -27.35 4.81
CA LEU A 115 -24.61 -28.70 4.92
C LEU A 115 -25.96 -28.77 5.65
N GLY A 116 -26.45 -27.64 6.18
CA GLY A 116 -27.72 -27.57 6.93
C GLY A 116 -27.68 -28.32 8.26
N ILE A 117 -26.51 -28.44 8.88
CA ILE A 117 -26.28 -29.21 10.12
C ILE A 117 -26.48 -28.33 11.36
N GLU A 118 -26.34 -27.01 11.24
CA GLU A 118 -26.59 -26.04 12.32
C GLU A 118 -27.94 -25.33 12.11
N GLN A 119 -28.80 -25.34 13.14
CA GLN A 119 -30.05 -24.56 13.23
C GLN A 119 -29.82 -23.23 13.96
#